data_AF-A0A7S3CJH2-F1
#
_entry.id   AF-A0A7S3CJH2-F1
#
_cell.length_a   1.000
_cell.length_b   1.000
_cell.length_c   1.000
_cell.angle_alpha   90.00
_cell.angle_beta   90.00
_cell.angle_gamma   90.00
#
_symmetry.space_group_name_H-M   'P 1'
#
loop_
_entity.id
_entity.type
_entity.pdbx_description
1 polymer ?
#
loop_
_entity_poly.entity_id
_entity_poly.type
_entity_poly.pdbx_seq_one_letter_code
_entity_poly.pdbx_strand_id
1 'polypeptide(L)'
;MGDQALKSLKIKDLAEQQNIQLRHPLCFECFGEILAKLKFKIKKYEAEKKFFKEEIAQLDQELNQTEKYQTNLLQKELAELQLEEKKLLEEERKLDEEERQQTDLIRTLEGTKSEIESQERVMWLKMNDYEKDLVAHLEKNMQVEGQLATLSQQTSKFQRTCFLNEIFFISSQDQFGTISGFRLGTISNTIDVQWDEINVALGQAVYLLAILAHRFGFKFEKYKINLCGARSTIQ
;
A
#
# COMPACT_ATOMS: atom_id res chain seq x y z
N MET A 1 126.63 -15.04 29.51
CA MET A 1 126.54 -13.67 28.98
C MET A 1 125.64 -13.52 27.73
N GLY A 2 125.01 -14.59 27.19
CA GLY A 2 124.16 -14.48 25.99
C GLY A 2 122.67 -14.15 26.21
N ASP A 3 122.13 -14.37 27.42
CA ASP A 3 120.68 -14.30 27.66
C ASP A 3 120.17 -12.90 28.09
N GLN A 4 121.08 -12.02 28.54
CA GLN A 4 120.78 -10.62 28.87
C GLN A 4 120.75 -9.72 27.62
N ALA A 5 121.55 -10.05 26.60
CA ALA A 5 121.58 -9.30 25.34
C ALA A 5 120.28 -9.47 24.54
N LEU A 6 119.77 -10.71 24.43
CA LEU A 6 118.53 -11.02 23.72
C LEU A 6 117.28 -10.42 24.38
N LYS A 7 117.27 -10.33 25.72
CA LYS A 7 116.20 -9.64 26.45
C LYS A 7 116.29 -8.13 26.26
N SER A 8 117.49 -7.53 26.24
CA SER A 8 117.66 -6.09 25.97
C SER A 8 117.25 -5.67 24.55
N LEU A 9 117.44 -6.53 23.56
CA LEU A 9 117.00 -6.33 22.17
C LEU A 9 115.48 -6.38 22.05
N LYS A 10 114.83 -7.38 22.65
CA LYS A 10 113.35 -7.44 22.69
C LYS A 10 112.71 -6.28 23.46
N ILE A 11 113.42 -5.69 24.42
CA ILE A 11 112.94 -4.54 25.20
C ILE A 11 113.06 -3.24 24.40
N LYS A 12 114.11 -3.06 23.58
CA LYS A 12 114.24 -1.91 22.68
C LYS A 12 113.20 -1.93 21.56
N ASP A 13 112.99 -3.09 20.93
CA ASP A 13 112.03 -3.22 19.83
C ASP A 13 110.58 -2.97 20.28
N LEU A 14 110.21 -3.35 21.52
CA LEU A 14 108.88 -3.11 22.08
C LEU A 14 108.64 -1.65 22.50
N ALA A 15 109.69 -0.91 22.86
CA ALA A 15 109.60 0.50 23.25
C ALA A 15 109.46 1.42 22.02
N GLU A 16 110.12 1.08 20.91
CA GLU A 16 110.07 1.85 19.66
C GLU A 16 108.72 1.72 18.93
N GLN A 17 108.06 0.56 18.99
CA GLN A 17 106.78 0.34 18.30
C GLN A 17 105.56 1.00 18.97
N GLN A 18 105.66 1.47 20.22
CA GLN A 18 104.53 2.04 20.98
C GLN A 18 104.77 3.49 21.44
N ASN A 19 105.84 4.14 20.99
CA ASN A 19 106.20 5.54 21.30
C ASN A 19 106.14 5.89 22.80
N ILE A 20 106.71 5.03 23.66
CA ILE A 20 106.75 5.25 25.11
C ILE A 20 108.11 5.86 25.47
N GLN A 21 108.16 7.19 25.62
CA GLN A 21 109.36 7.90 26.07
C GLN A 21 109.59 7.68 27.58
N LEU A 22 110.51 6.78 27.93
CA LEU A 22 110.97 6.59 29.30
C LEU A 22 112.14 7.55 29.59
N ARG A 23 111.84 8.67 30.26
CA ARG A 23 112.78 9.76 30.55
C ARG A 23 113.84 9.48 31.65
N HIS A 24 113.92 8.27 32.20
CA HIS A 24 114.90 7.96 33.25
C HIS A 24 115.34 6.48 33.22
N PRO A 25 116.65 6.15 33.35
CA PRO A 25 117.13 4.77 33.37
C PRO A 25 116.70 4.12 34.68
N LEU A 26 115.67 3.30 34.60
CA LEU A 26 115.10 2.56 35.73
C LEU A 26 115.95 1.32 36.04
N CYS A 27 116.08 1.02 37.33
CA CYS A 27 116.72 -0.20 37.80
C CYS A 27 115.94 -1.46 37.34
N PHE A 28 116.61 -2.60 37.16
CA PHE A 28 115.99 -3.83 36.64
C PHE A 28 114.82 -4.33 37.51
N GLU A 29 114.88 -4.09 38.83
CA GLU A 29 113.79 -4.39 39.78
C GLU A 29 112.59 -3.44 39.61
N CYS A 30 112.87 -2.15 39.39
CA CYS A 30 111.88 -1.09 39.18
C CYS A 30 111.04 -1.33 37.90
N PHE A 31 111.69 -1.79 36.81
CA PHE A 31 111.01 -2.15 35.56
C PHE A 31 110.23 -3.46 35.67
N GLY A 32 110.72 -4.42 36.45
CA GLY A 32 110.04 -5.68 36.75
C GLY A 32 108.70 -5.45 37.45
N GLU A 33 108.65 -4.51 38.40
CA GLU A 33 107.42 -4.17 39.12
C GLU A 33 106.41 -3.43 38.23
N ILE A 34 106.86 -2.55 37.32
CA ILE A 34 106.01 -1.89 36.33
C ILE A 34 105.43 -2.92 35.34
N LEU A 35 106.24 -3.87 34.86
CA LEU A 35 105.76 -4.96 34.00
C LEU A 35 104.78 -5.87 34.72
N ALA A 36 104.97 -6.14 36.02
CA ALA A 36 104.02 -6.89 36.82
C ALA A 36 102.68 -6.14 36.96
N LYS A 37 102.71 -4.83 37.24
CA LYS A 37 101.52 -3.97 37.32
C LYS A 37 100.80 -3.86 35.98
N LEU A 38 101.53 -3.74 34.86
CA LEU A 38 100.95 -3.73 33.51
C LEU A 38 100.34 -5.08 33.13
N LYS A 39 101.03 -6.19 33.39
CA LYS A 39 100.47 -7.54 33.19
C LYS A 39 99.23 -7.78 34.04
N PHE A 40 99.21 -7.27 35.27
CA PHE A 40 98.04 -7.34 36.14
C PHE A 40 96.87 -6.50 35.58
N LYS A 41 97.14 -5.28 35.11
CA LYS A 41 96.13 -4.45 34.41
C LYS A 41 95.61 -5.13 33.14
N ILE A 42 96.48 -5.72 32.32
CA ILE A 42 96.08 -6.45 31.11
C ILE A 42 95.18 -7.62 31.48
N LYS A 43 95.56 -8.44 32.47
CA LYS A 43 94.71 -9.55 32.95
C LYS A 43 93.35 -9.06 33.48
N LYS A 44 93.32 -7.92 34.17
CA LYS A 44 92.07 -7.30 34.64
C LYS A 44 91.18 -6.88 33.47
N TYR A 45 91.74 -6.17 32.48
CA TYR A 45 91.01 -5.76 31.28
C TYR A 45 90.59 -6.94 30.39
N GLU A 46 91.39 -7.99 30.30
CA GLU A 46 91.02 -9.23 29.61
C GLU A 46 89.88 -9.95 30.31
N ALA A 47 89.85 -9.96 31.65
CA ALA A 47 88.74 -10.49 32.43
C ALA A 47 87.47 -9.65 32.25
N GLU A 48 87.57 -8.32 32.32
CA GLU A 48 86.46 -7.39 32.06
C GLU A 48 85.93 -7.57 30.62
N LYS A 49 86.81 -7.71 29.63
CA LYS A 49 86.41 -7.96 28.23
C LYS A 49 85.72 -9.31 28.04
N LYS A 50 86.14 -10.36 28.77
CA LYS A 50 85.45 -11.65 28.76
C LYS A 50 84.06 -11.54 29.38
N PHE A 51 83.95 -10.87 30.53
CA PHE A 51 82.68 -10.61 31.18
C PHE A 51 81.69 -9.85 30.27
N PHE A 52 82.12 -8.75 29.65
CA PHE A 52 81.26 -8.01 28.72
C PHE A 52 80.85 -8.82 27.50
N LYS A 53 81.72 -9.70 26.98
CA LYS A 53 81.36 -10.60 25.88
C LYS A 53 80.31 -11.64 26.29
N GLU A 54 80.42 -12.15 27.51
CA GLU A 54 79.45 -13.09 28.07
C GLU A 54 78.09 -12.40 28.32
N GLU A 55 78.07 -11.18 28.86
CA GLU A 55 76.84 -10.38 29.00
C GLU A 55 76.21 -10.03 27.65
N ILE A 56 77.00 -9.60 26.65
CA ILE A 56 76.49 -9.32 25.31
C ILE A 56 75.88 -10.58 24.69
N ALA A 57 76.54 -11.74 24.84
CA ALA A 57 76.00 -13.00 24.31
C ALA A 57 74.69 -13.43 25.01
N GLN A 58 74.55 -13.15 26.30
CA GLN A 58 73.30 -13.38 27.04
C GLN A 58 72.19 -12.43 26.55
N LEU A 59 72.48 -11.13 26.43
CA LEU A 59 71.55 -10.14 25.91
C LEU A 59 71.12 -10.47 24.48
N ASP A 60 72.04 -10.86 23.60
CA ASP A 60 71.73 -11.28 22.23
C ASP A 60 70.82 -12.52 22.20
N GLN A 61 70.98 -13.46 23.14
CA GLN A 61 70.10 -14.62 23.25
C GLN A 61 68.70 -14.23 23.73
N GLU A 62 68.59 -13.37 24.74
CA GLU A 62 67.32 -12.85 25.25
C GLU A 62 66.58 -12.04 24.19
N LEU A 63 67.29 -11.21 23.43
CA LEU A 63 66.74 -10.40 22.33
C LEU A 63 66.22 -11.30 21.20
N ASN A 64 67.01 -12.29 20.79
CA ASN A 64 66.56 -13.27 19.78
C ASN A 64 65.36 -14.10 20.24
N GLN A 65 65.26 -14.44 21.52
CA GLN A 65 64.12 -15.19 22.06
C GLN A 65 62.85 -14.32 22.10
N THR A 66 62.98 -13.07 22.54
CA THR A 66 61.86 -12.12 22.56
C THR A 66 61.39 -11.75 21.16
N GLU A 67 62.32 -11.49 20.22
CA GLU A 67 61.99 -11.25 18.82
C GLU A 67 61.27 -12.45 18.20
N LYS A 68 61.78 -13.68 18.36
CA LYS A 68 61.12 -14.89 17.84
C LYS A 68 59.73 -15.09 18.42
N TYR A 69 59.55 -14.83 19.71
CA TYR A 69 58.24 -14.92 20.36
C TYR A 69 57.28 -13.88 19.78
N GLN A 70 57.70 -12.62 19.66
CA GLN A 70 56.90 -11.54 19.09
C GLN A 70 56.57 -11.80 17.62
N THR A 71 57.53 -12.24 16.80
CA THR A 71 57.28 -12.56 15.38
C THR A 71 56.29 -13.70 15.23
N ASN A 72 56.37 -14.73 16.09
CA ASN A 72 55.42 -15.84 16.05
C ASN A 72 54.01 -15.40 16.48
N LEU A 73 53.90 -14.47 17.43
CA LEU A 73 52.62 -13.91 17.85
C LEU A 73 51.99 -13.08 16.71
N LEU A 74 52.77 -12.16 16.13
CA LEU A 74 52.32 -11.35 14.98
C LEU A 74 51.93 -12.22 13.78
N GLN A 75 52.66 -13.30 13.51
CA GLN A 75 52.31 -14.22 12.41
C GLN A 75 50.99 -14.95 12.64
N LYS A 76 50.68 -15.31 13.89
CA LYS A 76 49.38 -15.90 14.24
C LYS A 76 48.25 -14.90 14.08
N GLU A 77 48.42 -13.69 14.61
CA GLU A 77 47.44 -12.61 14.46
C GLU A 77 47.21 -12.26 12.97
N LEU A 78 48.27 -12.20 12.17
CA LEU A 78 48.17 -11.98 10.73
C LEU A 78 47.37 -13.09 10.04
N ALA A 79 47.61 -14.35 10.41
CA ALA A 79 46.89 -15.49 9.83
C ALA A 79 45.40 -15.51 10.22
N GLU A 80 45.08 -15.13 11.46
CA GLU A 80 43.70 -14.98 11.94
C GLU A 80 42.98 -13.86 11.17
N LEU A 81 43.61 -12.68 11.06
CA LEU A 81 43.06 -11.55 10.31
C LEU A 81 42.86 -11.87 8.83
N GLN A 82 43.79 -12.58 8.19
CA GLN A 82 43.65 -13.02 6.79
C GLN A 82 42.51 -14.02 6.60
N LEU A 83 42.21 -14.85 7.60
CA LEU A 83 41.09 -15.78 7.55
C LEU A 83 39.77 -15.01 7.69
N GLU A 84 39.70 -14.03 8.59
CA GLU A 84 38.54 -13.15 8.76
C GLU A 84 38.27 -12.31 7.53
N GLU A 85 39.30 -11.69 6.94
CA GLU A 85 39.19 -10.92 5.68
C GLU A 85 38.58 -11.77 4.57
N LYS A 86 39.04 -13.01 4.40
CA LYS A 86 38.48 -13.94 3.39
C LYS A 86 37.02 -14.29 3.64
N LYS A 87 36.61 -14.43 4.91
CA LYS A 87 35.21 -14.70 5.25
C LYS A 87 34.34 -13.49 4.95
N LEU A 88 34.77 -12.30 5.34
CA LEU A 88 34.07 -11.04 5.08
C LEU A 88 33.91 -10.79 3.58
N LEU A 89 34.96 -11.02 2.79
CA LEU A 89 34.89 -10.89 1.32
C LEU A 89 33.90 -11.87 0.69
N GLU A 90 33.77 -13.08 1.24
CA GLU A 90 32.78 -14.06 0.76
C GLU A 90 31.35 -13.66 1.14
N GLU A 91 31.16 -13.08 2.32
CA GLU A 91 29.87 -12.53 2.76
C GLU A 91 29.46 -11.31 1.93
N GLU A 92 30.38 -10.39 1.66
CA GLU A 92 30.16 -9.23 0.78
C GLU A 92 29.72 -9.67 -0.62
N ARG A 93 30.41 -10.66 -1.21
CA ARG A 93 30.01 -11.20 -2.52
C ARG A 93 28.59 -11.78 -2.55
N LYS A 94 28.17 -12.42 -1.45
CA LYS A 94 26.82 -12.98 -1.36
C LYS A 94 25.78 -11.87 -1.25
N LEU A 95 26.05 -10.87 -0.43
CA LEU A 95 25.17 -9.70 -0.28
C LEU A 95 25.03 -8.93 -1.60
N ASP A 96 26.13 -8.74 -2.35
CA ASP A 96 26.10 -8.08 -3.66
C ASP A 96 25.22 -8.84 -4.68
N GLU A 97 25.28 -10.17 -4.67
CA GLU A 97 24.46 -11.00 -5.54
C GLU A 97 22.98 -10.96 -5.14
N GLU A 98 22.69 -11.01 -3.83
CA GLU A 98 21.34 -10.84 -3.30
C GLU A 98 20.76 -9.46 -3.65
N GLU A 99 21.56 -8.40 -3.54
CA GLU A 99 21.15 -7.04 -3.88
C GLU A 99 20.81 -6.94 -5.37
N ARG A 100 21.63 -7.52 -6.26
CA ARG A 100 21.34 -7.59 -7.70
C ARG A 100 20.03 -8.30 -7.98
N GLN A 101 19.81 -9.47 -7.37
CA GLN A 101 18.56 -10.23 -7.54
C GLN A 101 17.34 -9.44 -7.05
N GLN A 102 17.47 -8.73 -5.93
CA GLN A 102 16.42 -7.86 -5.42
C GLN A 102 16.13 -6.68 -6.37
N THR A 103 17.17 -6.04 -6.92
CA THR A 103 16.99 -4.92 -7.86
C THR A 103 16.29 -5.35 -9.14
N ASP A 104 16.62 -6.52 -9.67
CA ASP A 104 15.94 -7.08 -10.85
C ASP A 104 14.48 -7.44 -10.53
N LEU A 105 14.22 -8.02 -9.35
CA LEU A 105 12.86 -8.30 -8.90
C LEU A 105 12.04 -7.01 -8.77
N ILE A 106 12.59 -5.96 -8.17
CA ILE A 106 11.93 -4.65 -8.05
C ILE A 106 11.57 -4.12 -9.43
N ARG A 107 12.51 -4.15 -10.40
CA ARG A 107 12.24 -3.71 -11.78
C ARG A 107 11.10 -4.50 -12.42
N THR A 108 11.03 -5.81 -12.23
CA THR A 108 9.93 -6.62 -12.77
C THR A 108 8.59 -6.27 -12.11
N LEU A 109 8.57 -6.06 -10.79
CA LEU A 109 7.38 -5.68 -10.04
C LEU A 109 6.88 -4.27 -10.41
N GLU A 110 7.78 -3.33 -10.67
CA GLU A 110 7.42 -2.00 -11.17
C GLU A 110 6.77 -2.08 -12.56
N GLY A 111 7.29 -2.96 -13.43
CA GLY A 111 6.69 -3.23 -14.73
C GLY A 111 5.27 -3.78 -14.63
N THR A 112 5.06 -4.82 -13.80
CA THR A 112 3.73 -5.41 -13.60
C THR A 112 2.76 -4.43 -12.93
N LYS A 113 3.25 -3.63 -11.97
CA LYS A 113 2.45 -2.57 -11.35
C LYS A 113 1.95 -1.56 -12.39
N SER A 114 2.84 -1.07 -13.27
CA SER A 114 2.45 -0.11 -14.31
C SER A 114 1.41 -0.69 -15.27
N GLU A 115 1.54 -1.97 -15.62
CA GLU A 115 0.57 -2.66 -16.46
C GLU A 115 -0.80 -2.79 -15.76
N ILE A 116 -0.81 -3.21 -14.49
CA ILE A 116 -2.05 -3.30 -13.68
C ILE A 116 -2.71 -1.92 -13.57
N GLU A 117 -1.97 -0.85 -13.30
CA GLU A 117 -2.52 0.51 -13.23
C GLU A 117 -3.14 0.94 -14.56
N SER A 118 -2.56 0.53 -15.70
CA SER A 118 -3.13 0.81 -17.02
C SER A 118 -4.46 0.07 -17.24
N GLN A 119 -4.54 -1.19 -16.83
CA GLN A 119 -5.75 -2.01 -16.92
C GLN A 119 -6.84 -1.47 -15.98
N GLU A 120 -6.46 -1.06 -14.77
CA GLU A 120 -7.37 -0.45 -13.80
C GLU A 120 -7.99 0.83 -14.34
N ARG A 121 -7.19 1.71 -14.97
CA ARG A 121 -7.73 2.92 -15.63
C ARG A 121 -8.78 2.59 -16.69
N VAL A 122 -8.52 1.59 -17.52
CA VAL A 122 -9.49 1.15 -18.54
C VAL A 122 -10.75 0.58 -17.88
N MET A 123 -10.61 -0.17 -16.79
CA MET A 123 -11.73 -0.74 -16.05
C MET A 123 -12.58 0.35 -15.39
N TRP A 124 -11.96 1.38 -14.81
CA TRP A 124 -12.66 2.54 -14.25
C TRP A 124 -13.47 3.29 -15.31
N LEU A 125 -12.92 3.49 -16.50
CA LEU A 125 -13.66 4.11 -17.61
C LEU A 125 -14.90 3.27 -17.99
N LYS A 126 -14.74 1.95 -18.12
CA LYS A 126 -15.86 1.04 -18.39
C LYS A 126 -16.90 1.09 -17.28
N MET A 127 -16.48 1.10 -16.02
CA MET A 127 -17.39 1.17 -14.87
C MET A 127 -18.20 2.48 -14.90
N ASN A 128 -17.54 3.61 -15.18
CA ASN A 128 -18.24 4.90 -15.32
C ASN A 128 -19.26 4.88 -16.45
N ASP A 129 -18.95 4.22 -17.58
CA ASP A 129 -19.90 4.11 -18.69
C ASP A 129 -21.07 3.19 -18.34
N TYR A 130 -20.84 2.07 -17.65
CA TYR A 130 -21.91 1.22 -17.13
C TYR A 130 -22.80 1.94 -16.12
N GLU A 131 -22.24 2.78 -15.25
CA GLU A 131 -23.02 3.58 -14.31
C GLU A 131 -23.91 4.59 -15.03
N LYS A 132 -23.39 5.27 -16.06
CA LYS A 132 -24.21 6.17 -16.89
C LYS A 132 -25.37 5.43 -17.56
N ASP A 133 -25.09 4.26 -18.14
CA ASP A 133 -26.12 3.44 -18.78
C ASP A 133 -27.18 2.99 -17.77
N LEU A 134 -26.75 2.57 -16.58
CA LEU A 134 -27.65 2.18 -15.50
C LEU A 134 -28.56 3.34 -15.09
N VAL A 135 -28.01 4.53 -14.88
CA VAL A 135 -28.79 5.73 -14.53
C VAL A 135 -29.79 6.06 -15.65
N ALA A 136 -29.37 6.03 -16.91
CA ALA A 136 -30.26 6.28 -18.04
C ALA A 136 -31.40 5.25 -18.14
N HIS A 137 -31.14 3.99 -17.78
CA HIS A 137 -32.17 2.95 -17.71
C HIS A 137 -33.13 3.17 -16.55
N LEU A 138 -32.64 3.57 -15.38
CA LEU A 138 -33.48 3.90 -14.22
C LEU A 138 -34.38 5.10 -14.50
N GLU A 139 -33.86 6.16 -15.10
CA GLU A 139 -34.63 7.33 -15.51
C GLU A 139 -35.75 6.97 -16.49
N LYS A 140 -35.45 6.15 -17.50
CA LYS A 140 -36.46 5.63 -18.44
C LYS A 140 -37.54 4.82 -17.72
N ASN A 141 -37.15 3.96 -16.78
CA ASN A 141 -38.11 3.16 -16.04
C ASN A 141 -39.03 4.05 -15.18
N MET A 142 -38.46 5.02 -14.46
CA MET A 142 -39.22 6.00 -13.68
C MET A 142 -40.18 6.81 -14.57
N GLN A 143 -39.76 7.18 -15.78
CA GLN A 143 -40.62 7.86 -16.75
C GLN A 143 -41.82 6.98 -17.15
N VAL A 144 -41.58 5.72 -17.48
CA VAL A 144 -42.63 4.76 -17.86
C VAL A 144 -43.59 4.51 -16.71
N GLU A 145 -43.08 4.32 -15.49
CA GLU A 145 -43.90 4.16 -14.28
C GLU A 145 -44.78 5.40 -14.03
N GLY A 146 -44.22 6.61 -14.19
CA GLY A 146 -44.99 7.85 -14.07
C GLY A 146 -46.10 7.98 -15.12
N GLN A 147 -45.83 7.58 -16.37
CA GLN A 147 -46.84 7.53 -17.43
C GLN A 147 -47.93 6.50 -17.10
N LEU A 148 -47.55 5.31 -16.65
CA LEU A 148 -48.48 4.25 -16.28
C LEU A 148 -49.38 4.67 -15.12
N ALA A 149 -48.84 5.34 -14.10
CA ALA A 149 -49.62 5.87 -12.99
C ALA A 149 -50.65 6.90 -13.46
N THR A 150 -50.24 7.80 -14.35
CA THR A 150 -51.12 8.84 -14.93
C THR A 150 -52.25 8.21 -15.75
N LEU A 151 -51.93 7.26 -16.64
CA LEU A 151 -52.92 6.55 -17.46
C LEU A 151 -53.87 5.70 -16.62
N SER A 152 -53.36 5.07 -15.57
CA SER A 152 -54.18 4.31 -14.61
C SER A 152 -55.16 5.22 -13.89
N GLN A 153 -54.70 6.40 -13.47
CA GLN A 153 -55.57 7.41 -12.86
C GLN A 153 -56.64 7.89 -13.84
N GLN A 154 -56.29 8.21 -15.08
CA GLN A 154 -57.25 8.60 -16.12
C GLN A 154 -58.28 7.49 -16.38
N THR A 155 -57.84 6.24 -16.49
CA THR A 155 -58.71 5.09 -16.67
C THR A 155 -59.69 4.94 -15.50
N SER A 156 -59.21 5.09 -14.26
CA SER A 156 -60.08 5.04 -13.08
C SER A 156 -61.11 6.18 -13.06
N LYS A 157 -60.75 7.37 -13.55
CA LYS A 157 -61.68 8.49 -13.74
C LYS A 157 -62.74 8.14 -14.77
N PHE A 158 -62.35 7.64 -15.95
CA PHE A 158 -63.31 7.23 -16.99
C PHE A 158 -64.23 6.09 -16.55
N GLN A 159 -63.73 5.15 -15.74
CA GLN A 159 -64.55 4.08 -15.16
C GLN A 159 -65.56 4.60 -14.13
N ARG A 160 -65.18 5.58 -13.30
CA ARG A 160 -66.08 6.21 -12.32
C ARG A 160 -67.13 7.10 -12.98
N THR A 161 -66.74 7.80 -14.04
CA THR A 161 -67.65 8.60 -14.85
C THR A 161 -68.47 7.70 -15.76
N CYS A 162 -69.48 7.04 -15.19
CA CYS A 162 -70.52 6.42 -16.01
C CYS A 162 -71.34 7.55 -16.64
N PHE A 163 -71.14 7.82 -17.92
CA PHE A 163 -71.88 8.84 -18.69
C PHE A 163 -73.41 8.76 -18.52
N LEU A 164 -73.96 7.55 -18.29
CA LEU A 164 -75.38 7.37 -18.01
C LEU A 164 -75.81 8.00 -16.68
N ASN A 165 -74.95 7.96 -15.65
CA ASN A 165 -75.24 8.57 -14.35
C ASN A 165 -75.10 10.11 -14.41
N GLU A 166 -74.28 10.65 -15.32
CA GLU A 166 -74.17 12.09 -15.52
C GLU A 166 -75.35 12.66 -16.32
N ILE A 167 -75.84 11.95 -17.35
CA ILE A 167 -77.01 12.41 -18.12
C ILE A 167 -78.30 12.20 -17.35
N PHE A 168 -78.50 11.01 -16.77
CA PHE A 168 -79.72 10.64 -16.05
C PHE A 168 -79.45 10.64 -14.56
N PHE A 169 -79.16 11.82 -14.01
CA PHE A 169 -78.96 11.95 -12.58
C PHE A 169 -80.28 11.73 -11.85
N ILE A 170 -80.42 10.57 -11.20
CA ILE A 170 -81.57 10.24 -10.36
C ILE A 170 -81.20 10.56 -8.91
N SER A 171 -81.88 11.54 -8.32
CA SER A 171 -81.68 11.94 -6.93
C SER A 171 -83.01 12.24 -6.25
N SER A 172 -83.00 12.40 -4.93
CA SER A 172 -84.17 12.82 -4.16
C SER A 172 -83.99 14.27 -3.76
N GLN A 173 -84.93 15.13 -4.14
CA GLN A 173 -85.02 16.50 -3.64
C GLN A 173 -86.25 16.60 -2.73
N ASP A 174 -86.02 16.86 -1.45
CA ASP A 174 -87.04 16.85 -0.39
C ASP A 174 -87.84 15.53 -0.37
N GLN A 175 -89.09 15.57 -0.83
CA GLN A 175 -90.02 14.43 -0.87
C GLN A 175 -90.25 13.89 -2.30
N PHE A 176 -89.60 14.46 -3.32
CA PHE A 176 -89.74 14.05 -4.72
C PHE A 176 -88.49 13.30 -5.20
N GLY A 177 -88.71 12.23 -5.97
CA GLY A 177 -87.67 11.70 -6.85
C GLY A 177 -87.48 12.65 -8.03
N THR A 178 -86.25 12.95 -8.40
CA THR A 178 -85.92 13.75 -9.57
C THR A 178 -85.09 12.95 -10.55
N ILE A 179 -85.31 13.15 -11.84
CA ILE A 179 -84.46 12.60 -12.90
C ILE A 179 -83.99 13.75 -13.79
N SER A 180 -82.67 13.89 -13.93
CA SER A 180 -82.04 15.00 -14.67
C SER A 180 -82.52 16.39 -14.21
N GLY A 181 -82.87 16.51 -12.92
CA GLY A 181 -83.40 17.75 -12.32
C GLY A 181 -84.90 17.98 -12.46
N PHE A 182 -85.66 17.09 -13.11
CA PHE A 182 -87.14 17.19 -13.21
C PHE A 182 -87.82 16.36 -12.13
N ARG A 183 -88.84 16.90 -11.46
CA ARG A 183 -89.56 16.23 -10.36
C ARG A 183 -90.57 15.21 -10.87
N LEU A 184 -90.54 14.02 -10.28
CA LEU A 184 -91.50 12.94 -10.54
C LEU A 184 -92.54 12.89 -9.42
N GLY A 185 -93.79 13.16 -9.78
CA GLY A 185 -94.96 13.00 -8.91
C GLY A 185 -95.53 14.30 -8.38
N THR A 186 -96.66 14.17 -7.69
CA THR A 186 -97.38 15.27 -7.05
C THR A 186 -97.69 14.87 -5.61
N ILE A 187 -97.45 15.76 -4.65
CA ILE A 187 -97.79 15.52 -3.26
C ILE A 187 -99.02 16.37 -2.94
N SER A 188 -100.09 15.70 -2.53
CA SER A 188 -101.33 16.36 -2.14
C SER A 188 -101.06 17.30 -0.96
N ASN A 189 -101.32 18.60 -1.17
CA ASN A 189 -101.38 19.71 -0.19
C ASN A 189 -100.19 20.69 -0.05
N THR A 190 -99.10 20.64 -0.81
CA THR A 190 -98.02 21.65 -0.61
C THR A 190 -97.36 22.20 -1.87
N ILE A 191 -97.10 21.39 -2.91
CA ILE A 191 -96.39 21.85 -4.12
C ILE A 191 -97.01 21.19 -5.33
N ASP A 192 -97.60 22.00 -6.22
CA ASP A 192 -98.11 21.53 -7.51
C ASP A 192 -96.97 21.55 -8.55
N VAL A 193 -96.72 20.38 -9.15
CA VAL A 193 -95.70 20.19 -10.19
C VAL A 193 -96.42 20.21 -11.53
N GLN A 194 -95.92 21.01 -12.48
CA GLN A 194 -96.57 21.10 -13.80
C GLN A 194 -96.57 19.73 -14.49
N TRP A 195 -97.69 19.35 -15.09
CA TRP A 195 -97.81 18.09 -15.83
C TRP A 195 -96.76 17.95 -16.94
N ASP A 196 -96.34 19.06 -17.55
CA ASP A 196 -95.26 19.08 -18.54
C ASP A 196 -93.92 18.66 -17.93
N GLU A 197 -93.63 19.05 -16.68
CA GLU A 197 -92.41 18.66 -15.95
C GLU A 197 -92.41 17.15 -15.67
N ILE A 198 -93.55 16.62 -15.23
CA ILE A 198 -93.73 15.18 -14.96
C ILE A 198 -93.61 14.38 -16.26
N ASN A 199 -94.21 14.85 -17.35
CA ASN A 199 -94.14 14.22 -18.67
C ASN A 199 -92.70 14.23 -19.22
N VAL A 200 -91.97 15.32 -19.05
CA VAL A 200 -90.54 15.40 -19.38
C VAL A 200 -89.73 14.40 -18.56
N ALA A 201 -89.97 14.32 -17.24
CA ALA A 201 -89.29 13.39 -16.35
C ALA A 201 -89.55 11.92 -16.72
N LEU A 202 -90.80 11.57 -17.02
CA LEU A 202 -91.18 10.24 -17.52
C LEU A 202 -90.55 9.95 -18.88
N GLY A 203 -90.50 10.94 -19.77
CA GLY A 203 -89.79 10.86 -21.05
C GLY A 203 -88.31 10.53 -20.89
N GLN A 204 -87.62 11.19 -19.95
CA GLN A 204 -86.23 10.90 -19.59
C GLN A 204 -86.07 9.48 -19.02
N ALA A 205 -87.01 9.00 -18.20
CA ALA A 205 -86.98 7.64 -17.67
C ALA A 205 -87.15 6.57 -18.76
N VAL A 206 -88.05 6.80 -19.73
CA VAL A 206 -88.21 5.92 -20.89
C VAL A 206 -86.97 5.95 -21.79
N TYR A 207 -86.33 7.11 -21.95
CA TYR A 207 -85.08 7.24 -22.68
C TYR A 207 -83.92 6.48 -22.03
N LEU A 208 -83.78 6.57 -20.70
CA LEU A 208 -82.84 5.76 -19.94
C LEU A 208 -83.07 4.26 -20.17
N LEU A 209 -84.34 3.80 -20.10
CA LEU A 209 -84.69 2.40 -20.31
C LEU A 209 -84.31 1.91 -21.73
N ALA A 210 -84.56 2.72 -22.75
CA ALA A 210 -84.18 2.40 -24.12
C ALA A 210 -82.66 2.28 -24.29
N ILE A 211 -81.89 3.18 -23.68
CA ILE A 211 -80.42 3.12 -23.72
C ILE A 211 -79.89 1.89 -22.97
N LEU A 212 -80.46 1.55 -21.81
CA LEU A 212 -80.07 0.35 -21.06
C LEU A 212 -80.36 -0.92 -21.85
N ALA A 213 -81.56 -1.01 -22.45
CA ALA A 213 -81.92 -2.14 -23.30
C ALA A 213 -80.99 -2.27 -24.51
N HIS A 214 -80.64 -1.16 -25.16
CA HIS A 214 -79.68 -1.16 -26.25
C HIS A 214 -78.27 -1.59 -25.78
N ARG A 215 -77.80 -1.07 -24.64
CA ARG A 215 -76.47 -1.37 -24.07
C ARG A 215 -76.31 -2.83 -23.68
N PHE A 216 -77.36 -3.46 -23.13
CA PHE A 216 -77.36 -4.88 -22.77
C PHE A 216 -77.79 -5.81 -23.91
N GLY A 217 -78.12 -5.26 -25.09
CA GLY A 217 -78.63 -6.03 -26.23
C GLY A 217 -79.98 -6.70 -25.98
N PHE A 218 -80.74 -6.23 -24.99
CA PHE A 218 -82.04 -6.77 -24.63
C PHE A 218 -83.12 -6.24 -25.58
N LYS A 219 -83.90 -7.15 -26.18
CA LYS A 219 -85.06 -6.82 -27.02
C LYS A 219 -86.34 -7.12 -26.25
N PHE A 220 -87.18 -6.10 -26.09
CA PHE A 220 -88.50 -6.28 -25.50
C PHE A 220 -89.41 -7.07 -26.48
N GLU A 221 -89.93 -8.22 -26.06
CA GLU A 221 -90.78 -9.07 -26.91
C GLU A 221 -92.24 -8.60 -26.96
N LYS A 222 -92.74 -8.02 -25.85
CA LYS A 222 -94.14 -7.62 -25.68
C LYS A 222 -94.38 -6.12 -25.76
N TYR A 223 -93.31 -5.33 -25.69
CA TYR A 223 -93.40 -3.87 -25.60
C TYR A 223 -92.49 -3.22 -26.63
N LYS A 224 -92.97 -2.18 -27.30
CA LYS A 224 -92.20 -1.34 -28.21
C LYS A 224 -92.10 0.06 -27.64
N ILE A 225 -90.86 0.49 -27.39
CA ILE A 225 -90.57 1.82 -26.87
C ILE A 225 -90.44 2.79 -28.05
N ASN A 226 -91.28 3.84 -28.09
CA ASN A 226 -91.18 4.95 -29.03
C ASN A 226 -90.78 6.22 -28.27
N LEU A 227 -89.56 6.72 -28.55
CA LEU A 227 -89.00 7.89 -27.90
C LEU A 227 -89.47 9.18 -28.57
N CYS A 228 -90.23 10.01 -27.85
CA CYS A 228 -90.76 11.29 -28.33
C CYS A 228 -90.62 12.39 -27.27
N GLY A 229 -89.45 12.47 -26.61
CA GLY A 229 -89.21 13.44 -25.53
C GLY A 229 -90.23 13.31 -24.41
N ALA A 230 -90.91 14.40 -24.06
CA ALA A 230 -91.95 14.43 -23.03
C ALA A 230 -93.19 13.57 -23.34
N ARG A 231 -93.41 13.19 -24.61
CA ARG A 231 -94.56 12.39 -25.05
C ARG A 231 -94.15 10.98 -25.47
N SER A 232 -93.12 10.43 -24.82
CA SER A 232 -92.65 9.06 -25.10
C SER A 232 -93.74 8.04 -24.77
N THR A 233 -93.87 7.01 -25.62
CA THR A 233 -94.93 6.00 -25.50
C THR A 233 -94.35 4.59 -25.50
N ILE A 234 -94.99 3.70 -24.75
CA ILE A 234 -94.69 2.27 -24.72
C ILE A 234 -95.95 1.57 -25.25
N GLN A 235 -95.81 0.84 -26.36
CA GLN A 235 -96.89 0.12 -27.03
C GLN A 235 -96.76 -1.39 -26.83
#